data_AF-A0A0K1W2M7-F1
#
_entry.id   AF-A0A0K1W2M7-F1
#
_cell.length_a   1.000
_cell.length_b   1.000
_cell.length_c   1.000
_cell.angle_alpha   90.00
_cell.angle_beta   90.00
_cell.angle_gamma   90.00
#
_symmetry.space_group_name_H-M   'P 1'
#
loop_
_entity.id
_entity.type
_entity.pdbx_description
1 polymer ?
#
loop_
_entity_poly.entity_id
_entity_poly.type
_entity_poly.pdbx_seq_one_letter_code
_entity_poly.pdbx_strand_id
1 'polypeptide(L)'
;MARLAKTLSTIGGYFLISSIVPLMCLSVFMMSIKKIAVSSLRNIAFIGEWLATLVEENFSAIESLGIGMFFILLGVIGVTTTFLVFINLRKAFIQRIGYLMGIVFGGLLIFASAIPFFVSKASADDGIWVLITGFLFTFCGLSGLFVTSGSILGFLWARTEMNNVEKKYKFSKKFKQSLN
;
A
#
# COMPACT_ATOMS: atom_id res chain seq x y z
N MET A 1 -10.38 -17.68 -15.43
CA MET A 1 -10.42 -16.22 -15.14
C MET A 1 -10.29 -15.89 -13.65
N ALA A 2 -10.97 -16.58 -12.73
CA ALA A 2 -10.80 -16.36 -11.28
C ALA A 2 -9.34 -16.46 -10.79
N ARG A 3 -8.54 -17.39 -11.36
CA ARG A 3 -7.10 -17.47 -11.08
C ARG A 3 -6.34 -16.22 -11.54
N LEU A 4 -6.66 -15.69 -12.72
CA LEU A 4 -6.01 -14.50 -13.28
C LEU A 4 -6.32 -13.26 -12.43
N ALA A 5 -7.60 -13.08 -12.05
CA ALA A 5 -8.02 -12.00 -11.16
C ALA A 5 -7.28 -12.03 -9.82
N LYS A 6 -7.19 -13.22 -9.20
CA LYS A 6 -6.42 -13.44 -7.98
C LYS A 6 -4.94 -13.09 -8.19
N THR A 7 -4.32 -13.57 -9.26
CA THR A 7 -2.91 -13.27 -9.56
C THR A 7 -2.68 -11.77 -9.76
N LEU A 8 -3.53 -11.09 -10.52
CA LEU A 8 -3.41 -9.66 -10.80
C LEU A 8 -3.51 -8.83 -9.52
N SER A 9 -4.48 -9.16 -8.68
CA SER A 9 -4.69 -8.53 -7.37
C SER A 9 -3.51 -8.76 -6.42
N THR A 10 -2.95 -9.98 -6.41
CA THR A 10 -1.78 -10.32 -5.59
C THR A 10 -0.50 -9.64 -6.10
N ILE A 11 -0.31 -9.54 -7.41
CA ILE A 11 0.81 -8.80 -8.02
C ILE A 11 0.74 -7.33 -7.59
N GLY A 12 -0.43 -6.70 -7.68
CA GLY A 12 -0.62 -5.32 -7.21
C GLY A 12 -0.26 -5.15 -5.73
N GLY A 13 -0.71 -6.08 -4.87
CA GLY A 13 -0.37 -6.07 -3.45
C GLY A 13 1.13 -6.26 -3.16
N TYR A 14 1.80 -7.16 -3.87
CA TYR A 14 3.25 -7.35 -3.70
C TYR A 14 4.06 -6.17 -4.23
N PHE A 15 3.64 -5.57 -5.35
CA PHE A 15 4.26 -4.37 -5.88
C PHE A 15 4.14 -3.20 -4.87
N LEU A 16 2.97 -3.09 -4.23
CA LEU A 16 2.73 -2.11 -3.17
C LEU A 16 3.65 -2.36 -1.97
N ILE A 17 3.76 -3.60 -1.47
CA ILE A 17 4.65 -3.92 -0.34
C ILE A 17 6.12 -3.64 -0.70
N SER A 18 6.56 -3.99 -1.90
CA SER A 18 7.93 -3.75 -2.37
C SER A 18 8.27 -2.26 -2.43
N SER A 19 7.33 -1.43 -2.88
CA SER A 19 7.51 0.03 -2.97
C SER A 19 7.38 0.76 -1.63
N ILE A 20 6.68 0.20 -0.64
CA ILE A 20 6.64 0.76 0.71
C ILE A 20 8.02 0.73 1.38
N VAL A 21 8.85 -0.29 1.15
CA VAL A 21 10.14 -0.43 1.83
C VAL A 21 11.07 0.78 1.58
N PRO A 22 11.32 1.20 0.32
CA PRO A 22 12.06 2.44 0.05
C PRO A 22 11.44 3.69 0.68
N LEU A 23 10.11 3.80 0.69
CA LEU A 23 9.42 4.95 1.30
C LEU A 23 9.58 4.97 2.82
N MET A 24 9.56 3.81 3.48
CA MET A 24 9.85 3.70 4.91
C MET A 24 11.28 4.10 5.23
N CYS A 25 12.26 3.67 4.41
CA CYS A 25 13.66 4.11 4.55
C CYS A 25 13.78 5.64 4.44
N LEU A 26 13.10 6.26 3.48
CA LEU A 26 13.06 7.71 3.32
C LEU A 26 12.43 8.38 4.55
N SER A 27 11.36 7.81 5.09
CA SER A 27 10.70 8.26 6.34
C SER A 27 11.65 8.28 7.54
N VAL A 28 12.38 7.18 7.73
CA VAL A 28 13.35 7.03 8.83
C VAL A 28 14.51 8.02 8.66
N PHE A 29 14.94 8.24 7.42
CA PHE A 29 15.95 9.25 7.11
C PHE A 29 15.46 10.67 7.46
N MET A 30 14.25 11.05 7.05
CA MET A 30 13.65 12.34 7.40
C MET A 30 13.49 12.54 8.91
N MET A 31 13.12 11.48 9.64
CA MET A 31 13.05 11.52 11.11
C MET A 31 14.43 11.72 11.76
N SER A 32 15.48 11.22 11.12
CA SER A 32 16.86 11.27 11.66
C SER A 32 17.61 12.56 11.29
N ILE A 33 17.20 13.24 10.21
CA ILE A 33 17.97 14.34 9.62
C ILE A 33 18.15 15.52 10.57
N LYS A 34 17.14 15.84 11.39
CA LYS A 34 17.22 16.94 12.35
C LYS A 34 18.32 16.72 13.37
N LYS A 35 18.35 15.53 13.99
CA LYS A 35 19.34 15.19 15.01
C LYS A 35 20.76 15.21 14.44
N ILE A 36 20.92 14.67 13.23
CA ILE A 36 22.20 14.64 12.53
C ILE A 36 22.64 16.07 12.19
N ALA A 37 21.80 16.84 11.50
CA ALA A 37 22.14 18.18 11.02
C ALA A 37 22.39 19.16 12.16
N VAL A 38 21.53 19.19 13.18
CA VAL A 38 21.69 20.09 14.34
C VAL A 38 22.92 19.71 15.16
N SER A 39 23.18 18.41 15.37
CA SER A 39 24.39 17.97 16.08
C SER A 39 25.67 18.28 15.29
N SER A 40 25.66 18.17 13.96
CA SER A 40 26.80 18.54 13.11
C SER A 40 27.02 20.05 13.07
N LEU A 41 25.96 20.85 13.03
CA LEU A 41 26.01 22.31 13.00
C LEU A 41 26.51 22.89 14.32
N ARG A 42 26.06 22.38 15.46
CA ARG A 42 26.52 22.85 16.79
C ARG A 42 28.01 22.57 17.06
N ASN A 43 28.62 21.63 16.34
CA ASN A 43 30.07 21.38 16.41
C ASN A 43 30.90 22.44 15.66
N ILE A 44 30.27 23.33 14.88
CA ILE A 44 30.93 24.43 14.18
C ILE A 44 30.78 25.70 15.04
N ALA A 45 31.89 26.29 15.49
CA ALA A 45 31.90 27.46 16.36
C ALA A 45 31.02 28.62 15.83
N PHE A 46 30.33 29.34 16.73
CA PHE A 46 29.51 30.57 16.60
C PHE A 46 28.57 30.69 15.40
N ILE A 47 29.07 30.55 14.18
CA ILE A 47 28.31 30.46 12.91
C ILE A 47 27.40 29.22 12.89
N GLY A 48 27.86 28.10 13.45
CA GLY A 48 27.08 26.86 13.48
C GLY A 48 25.85 26.92 14.40
N GLU A 49 25.93 27.68 15.49
CA GLU A 49 24.79 27.88 16.40
C GLU A 49 23.73 28.78 15.77
N TRP A 50 24.14 29.86 15.09
CA TRP A 50 23.23 30.72 14.34
C TRP A 50 22.54 29.98 13.17
N LEU A 51 23.31 29.21 12.38
CA LEU A 51 22.73 28.36 11.33
C LEU A 51 21.78 27.30 11.92
N ALA A 52 22.12 26.69 13.05
CA ALA A 52 21.27 25.69 13.67
C ALA A 52 19.89 26.29 13.99
N THR A 53 19.81 27.47 14.61
CA THR A 53 18.53 28.14 14.89
C THR A 53 17.71 28.48 13.64
N LEU A 54 18.36 28.81 12.52
CA LEU A 54 17.69 29.13 11.25
C LEU A 54 17.09 27.89 10.56
N VAL A 55 17.72 26.73 10.69
CA VAL A 55 17.28 25.51 10.01
C VAL A 55 16.49 24.58 10.93
N GLU A 56 16.48 24.82 12.25
CA GLU A 56 15.79 23.98 13.24
C GLU A 56 14.28 23.89 12.99
N GLU A 57 13.62 24.99 12.63
CA GLU A 57 12.18 24.98 12.32
C GLU A 57 11.88 24.13 11.07
N ASN A 58 12.66 24.32 10.00
CA ASN A 58 12.54 23.55 8.76
C ASN A 58 12.81 22.05 8.98
N PHE A 59 13.85 21.71 9.75
CA PHE A 59 14.14 20.32 10.08
C PHE A 59 13.10 19.70 11.00
N SER A 60 12.47 20.49 11.89
CA SER A 60 11.37 20.01 12.72
C SER A 60 10.12 19.72 11.89
N ALA A 61 9.82 20.54 10.87
CA ALA A 61 8.76 20.26 9.91
C ALA A 61 9.05 18.95 9.14
N ILE A 62 10.27 18.77 8.63
CA ILE A 62 10.70 17.55 7.93
C ILE A 62 10.61 16.31 8.84
N GLU A 63 11.05 16.42 10.09
CA GLU A 63 10.94 15.34 11.08
C GLU A 63 9.47 14.94 11.31
N SER A 64 8.58 15.92 11.49
CA SER A 64 7.15 15.67 11.69
C SER A 64 6.49 15.00 10.48
N LEU A 65 6.86 15.43 9.26
CA LEU A 65 6.42 14.78 8.02
C LEU A 65 6.94 13.34 7.93
N GLY A 66 8.21 13.12 8.28
CA GLY A 66 8.80 11.78 8.31
C GLY A 66 8.10 10.84 9.30
N ILE A 67 7.72 11.33 10.48
CA ILE A 67 6.97 10.56 11.47
C ILE A 67 5.55 10.25 10.95
N GLY A 68 4.85 11.26 10.44
CA GLY A 68 3.50 11.10 9.89
C GLY A 68 3.46 10.10 8.74
N MET A 69 4.39 10.22 7.79
CA MET A 69 4.52 9.29 6.66
C MET A 69 4.79 7.85 7.14
N PHE A 70 5.61 7.66 8.17
CA PHE A 70 5.94 6.34 8.69
C PHE A 70 4.71 5.62 9.26
N PHE A 71 3.89 6.31 10.07
CA PHE A 71 2.67 5.75 10.62
C PHE A 71 1.62 5.44 9.54
N ILE A 72 1.50 6.31 8.54
CA ILE A 72 0.62 6.06 7.39
C ILE A 72 1.07 4.79 6.65
N LEU A 73 2.36 4.65 6.34
CA LEU A 73 2.90 3.47 5.65
C LEU A 73 2.68 2.18 6.44
N LEU A 74 2.81 2.21 7.77
CA LEU A 74 2.47 1.06 8.63
C LEU A 74 1.00 0.65 8.51
N GLY A 75 0.08 1.63 8.50
CA GLY A 75 -1.33 1.38 8.28
C GLY A 75 -1.60 0.72 6.92
N VAL A 76 -0.97 1.24 5.87
CA VAL A 76 -1.05 0.70 4.50
C VAL A 76 -0.54 -0.74 4.44
N ILE A 77 0.56 -1.08 5.11
CA ILE A 77 1.05 -2.48 5.22
C ILE A 77 -0.01 -3.37 5.88
N GLY A 78 -0.57 -2.93 7.01
CA GLY A 78 -1.56 -3.70 7.75
C GLY A 78 -2.81 -4.02 6.94
N VAL A 79 -3.35 -3.02 6.24
CA VAL A 79 -4.50 -3.19 5.34
C VAL A 79 -4.14 -4.11 4.17
N THR A 80 -3.00 -3.88 3.51
CA THR A 80 -2.57 -4.68 2.34
C THR A 80 -2.35 -6.15 2.70
N THR A 81 -1.79 -6.41 3.88
CA THR A 81 -1.55 -7.77 4.37
C THR A 81 -2.86 -8.48 4.67
N THR A 82 -3.78 -7.81 5.38
CA THR A 82 -5.11 -8.35 5.69
C THR A 82 -5.89 -8.69 4.42
N PHE A 83 -5.85 -7.77 3.45
CA PHE A 83 -6.42 -7.96 2.12
C PHE A 83 -5.84 -9.19 1.40
N LEU A 84 -4.52 -9.32 1.34
CA LEU A 84 -3.85 -10.46 0.70
C LEU A 84 -4.20 -11.79 1.38
N VAL A 85 -4.32 -11.80 2.72
CA VAL A 85 -4.77 -12.97 3.47
C VAL A 85 -6.20 -13.34 3.06
N PHE A 86 -7.13 -12.39 3.01
CA PHE A 86 -8.53 -12.66 2.67
C PHE A 86 -8.72 -13.21 1.25
N ILE A 87 -7.98 -12.69 0.26
CA ILE A 87 -7.99 -13.23 -1.11
C ILE A 87 -7.40 -14.65 -1.17
N ASN A 88 -6.46 -14.97 -0.29
CA ASN A 88 -5.81 -16.28 -0.28
C ASN A 88 -6.57 -17.38 0.47
N LEU A 89 -7.57 -17.03 1.29
CA LEU A 89 -8.37 -18.00 2.03
C LEU A 89 -9.24 -18.86 1.09
N ARG A 90 -9.55 -20.11 1.51
CA ARG A 90 -10.34 -21.06 0.72
C ARG A 90 -11.85 -20.80 0.73
N LYS A 91 -12.37 -20.02 1.67
CA LYS A 91 -13.82 -19.76 1.82
C LYS A 91 -14.28 -18.69 0.82
N ALA A 92 -15.19 -19.04 -0.08
CA ALA A 92 -15.67 -18.14 -1.14
C ALA A 92 -16.27 -16.81 -0.62
N PHE A 93 -16.96 -16.84 0.53
CA PHE A 93 -17.50 -15.62 1.14
C PHE A 93 -16.40 -14.66 1.62
N ILE A 94 -15.36 -15.20 2.26
CA ILE A 94 -14.22 -14.37 2.74
C ILE A 94 -13.42 -13.83 1.56
N GLN A 95 -13.27 -14.60 0.48
CA GLN A 95 -12.63 -14.10 -0.75
C GLN A 95 -13.39 -12.91 -1.34
N ARG A 96 -14.73 -12.92 -1.35
CA ARG A 96 -15.53 -11.78 -1.83
C ARG A 96 -15.34 -10.53 -0.98
N ILE A 97 -15.26 -10.68 0.34
CA ILE A 97 -14.93 -9.58 1.25
C ILE A 97 -13.53 -9.04 0.94
N GLY A 98 -12.56 -9.93 0.70
CA GLY A 98 -11.21 -9.55 0.29
C GLY A 98 -11.20 -8.74 -1.02
N TYR A 99 -11.92 -9.20 -2.06
CA TYR A 99 -12.05 -8.44 -3.31
C TYR A 99 -12.76 -7.09 -3.11
N LEU A 100 -13.82 -7.03 -2.29
CA LEU A 100 -14.51 -5.76 -2.02
C LEU A 100 -13.60 -4.77 -1.29
N MET A 101 -12.84 -5.25 -0.29
CA MET A 101 -11.82 -4.46 0.39
C MET A 101 -10.74 -3.98 -0.59
N GLY A 102 -10.32 -4.82 -1.54
CA GLY A 102 -9.38 -4.45 -2.60
C GLY A 102 -9.90 -3.37 -3.55
N ILE A 103 -11.18 -3.41 -3.92
CA ILE A 103 -11.80 -2.36 -4.74
C ILE A 103 -11.79 -1.03 -4.00
N VAL A 104 -12.23 -1.02 -2.73
CA VAL A 104 -12.28 0.21 -1.92
C VAL A 104 -10.87 0.75 -1.69
N PHE A 105 -9.95 -0.10 -1.25
CA PHE A 105 -8.58 0.30 -0.93
C PHE A 105 -7.79 0.72 -2.17
N GLY A 106 -7.85 -0.08 -3.25
CA GLY A 106 -7.22 0.27 -4.52
C GLY A 106 -7.79 1.55 -5.12
N GLY A 107 -9.11 1.75 -5.04
CA GLY A 107 -9.76 2.99 -5.44
C GLY A 107 -9.29 4.21 -4.65
N LEU A 108 -9.18 4.07 -3.32
CA LEU A 108 -8.64 5.13 -2.44
C LEU A 108 -7.20 5.47 -2.79
N LEU A 109 -6.36 4.48 -3.10
CA LEU A 109 -4.97 4.72 -3.51
C LEU A 109 -4.88 5.49 -4.84
N ILE A 110 -5.71 5.14 -5.81
CA ILE A 110 -5.79 5.87 -7.08
C ILE A 110 -6.21 7.32 -6.81
N PHE A 111 -7.25 7.53 -6.01
CA PHE A 111 -7.72 8.87 -5.65
C PHE A 111 -6.64 9.67 -4.91
N ALA A 112 -5.99 9.08 -3.91
CA ALA A 112 -4.91 9.72 -3.17
C ALA A 112 -3.74 10.11 -4.08
N SER A 113 -3.40 9.26 -5.05
CA SER A 113 -2.37 9.56 -6.05
C SER A 113 -2.74 10.68 -7.02
N ALA A 114 -4.03 10.96 -7.18
CA ALA A 114 -4.54 12.02 -8.05
C ALA A 114 -4.66 13.38 -7.34
N ILE A 115 -4.76 13.42 -6.00
CA ILE A 115 -4.84 14.67 -5.22
C ILE A 115 -3.77 15.69 -5.64
N PRO A 116 -2.49 15.31 -5.79
CA PRO A 116 -1.46 16.27 -6.14
C PRO A 116 -1.68 16.95 -7.50
N PHE A 117 -2.31 16.27 -8.47
CA PHE A 117 -2.64 16.85 -9.78
C PHE A 117 -3.76 17.88 -9.73
N PHE A 118 -4.66 17.77 -8.74
CA PHE A 118 -5.72 18.77 -8.55
C PHE A 118 -5.22 19.98 -7.76
N VAL A 119 -4.27 19.78 -6.84
CA VAL A 119 -3.70 20.83 -6.00
C VAL A 119 -2.59 21.60 -6.72
N SER A 120 -1.83 20.98 -7.63
CA SER A 120 -0.70 21.58 -8.34
C SER A 120 -1.08 22.63 -9.41
N LYS A 121 -2.35 23.06 -9.48
CA LYS A 121 -2.74 24.23 -10.29
C LYS A 121 -2.04 25.53 -9.87
N ALA A 122 -1.40 25.55 -8.70
CA ALA A 122 -0.57 26.65 -8.23
C ALA A 122 0.92 26.28 -8.32
N SER A 123 1.64 26.91 -9.25
CA SER A 123 3.11 27.03 -9.27
C SER A 123 3.92 25.74 -9.52
N ALA A 124 4.09 25.40 -10.79
CA ALA A 124 4.87 24.25 -11.27
C ALA A 124 6.42 24.44 -11.22
N ASP A 125 6.95 25.35 -10.40
CA ASP A 125 8.39 25.69 -10.43
C ASP A 125 9.27 24.81 -9.52
N ASP A 126 8.68 24.09 -8.55
CA ASP A 126 9.48 23.24 -7.66
C ASP A 126 9.62 21.82 -8.20
N GLY A 127 10.82 21.49 -8.71
CA GLY A 127 11.16 20.13 -9.18
C GLY A 127 10.96 19.03 -8.12
N ILE A 128 10.98 19.40 -6.83
CA ILE A 128 10.65 18.50 -5.71
C ILE A 128 9.17 18.08 -5.75
N TRP A 129 8.25 19.00 -6.06
CA TRP A 129 6.83 18.70 -6.16
C TRP A 129 6.53 17.75 -7.33
N VAL A 130 7.19 17.95 -8.47
CA VAL A 130 7.09 17.04 -9.63
C VAL A 130 7.61 15.64 -9.28
N LEU A 131 8.71 15.56 -8.52
CA LEU A 131 9.27 14.29 -8.07
C LEU A 131 8.30 13.55 -7.10
N ILE A 132 7.76 14.26 -6.11
CA ILE A 132 6.82 13.71 -5.11
C ILE A 132 5.53 13.23 -5.79
N THR A 133 4.96 14.05 -6.66
CA THR A 133 3.76 13.69 -7.44
C THR A 133 4.02 12.49 -8.34
N GLY A 134 5.16 12.45 -9.03
CA GLY A 134 5.59 11.33 -9.87
C GLY A 134 5.71 10.02 -9.09
N PHE A 135 6.33 10.05 -7.91
CA PHE A 135 6.45 8.88 -7.03
C PHE A 135 5.11 8.42 -6.46
N LEU A 136 4.25 9.34 -6.02
CA LEU A 136 2.90 9.02 -5.56
C LEU A 136 2.07 8.35 -6.66
N PHE A 137 2.14 8.89 -7.88
CA PHE A 137 1.43 8.32 -9.03
C PHE A 137 1.96 6.94 -9.42
N THR A 138 3.28 6.78 -9.53
CA THR A 138 3.88 5.50 -9.91
C THR A 138 3.71 4.42 -8.85
N PHE A 139 3.88 4.73 -7.56
CA PHE A 139 3.78 3.72 -6.52
C PHE A 139 2.35 3.49 -6.03
N CYS A 140 1.59 4.55 -5.72
CA CYS A 140 0.22 4.39 -5.21
C CYS A 140 -0.81 4.25 -6.34
N GLY A 141 -0.68 5.05 -7.41
CA GLY A 141 -1.62 5.00 -8.52
C GLY A 141 -1.54 3.69 -9.29
N LEU A 142 -0.34 3.28 -9.70
CA LEU A 142 -0.13 2.08 -10.51
C LEU A 142 -0.42 0.79 -9.72
N SER A 143 -0.02 0.73 -8.44
CA SER A 143 -0.40 -0.39 -7.56
C SER A 143 -1.91 -0.43 -7.32
N GLY A 144 -2.52 0.73 -7.05
CA GLY A 144 -3.96 0.88 -6.87
C GLY A 144 -4.75 0.40 -8.09
N LEU A 145 -4.28 0.72 -9.30
CA LEU A 145 -4.87 0.23 -10.56
C LEU A 145 -4.86 -1.30 -10.64
N PHE A 146 -3.71 -1.94 -10.41
CA PHE A 146 -3.60 -3.39 -10.45
C PHE A 146 -4.47 -4.08 -9.39
N VAL A 147 -4.48 -3.54 -8.16
CA VAL A 147 -5.31 -4.05 -7.06
C VAL A 147 -6.79 -3.91 -7.42
N THR A 148 -7.21 -2.75 -7.90
CA THR A 148 -8.62 -2.47 -8.24
C THR A 148 -9.07 -3.32 -9.42
N SER A 149 -8.30 -3.37 -10.51
CA SER A 149 -8.65 -4.17 -11.67
C SER A 149 -8.68 -5.66 -11.32
N GLY A 150 -7.69 -6.16 -10.59
CA GLY A 150 -7.67 -7.55 -10.11
C GLY A 150 -8.87 -7.87 -9.22
N SER A 151 -9.25 -6.94 -8.35
CA SER A 151 -10.36 -7.11 -7.43
C SER A 151 -11.73 -7.03 -8.09
N ILE A 152 -11.95 -6.14 -9.07
CA ILE A 152 -13.18 -6.08 -9.86
C ILE A 152 -13.39 -7.38 -10.63
N LEU A 153 -12.35 -7.84 -11.35
CA LEU A 153 -12.41 -9.12 -12.07
C LEU A 153 -12.62 -10.28 -11.09
N GLY A 154 -12.01 -10.23 -9.91
CA GLY A 154 -12.13 -11.25 -8.87
C GLY A 154 -13.54 -11.32 -8.29
N PHE A 155 -14.16 -10.17 -8.07
CA PHE A 155 -15.53 -10.06 -7.58
C PHE A 155 -16.54 -10.61 -8.60
N LEU A 156 -16.41 -10.25 -9.89
CA LEU A 156 -17.29 -10.71 -10.96
C LEU A 156 -17.16 -12.22 -11.24
N TRP A 157 -15.94 -12.76 -11.16
CA TRP A 157 -15.66 -14.18 -11.43
C TRP A 157 -15.56 -15.07 -10.20
N ALA A 158 -15.81 -14.56 -9.00
CA ALA A 158 -15.99 -15.36 -7.78
C ALA A 158 -17.28 -16.19 -7.89
N ARG A 159 -17.27 -17.19 -8.79
CA ARG A 159 -18.27 -18.26 -8.86
C ARG A 159 -18.32 -18.88 -7.48
N THR A 160 -19.52 -18.90 -6.92
CA THR A 160 -19.88 -19.75 -5.78
C THR A 160 -19.59 -21.19 -6.21
N GLU A 161 -18.41 -21.72 -5.88
CA GLU A 161 -18.25 -23.16 -5.71
C GLU A 161 -19.07 -23.56 -4.48
N MET A 162 -20.39 -23.53 -4.62
CA MET A 162 -21.25 -24.29 -3.73
C MET A 162 -20.90 -25.76 -3.97
N ASN A 163 -20.39 -26.42 -2.93
CA ASN A 163 -20.61 -27.85 -2.68
C ASN A 163 -19.93 -28.92 -3.56
N ASN A 164 -18.82 -28.67 -4.25
CA ASN A 164 -18.13 -29.77 -4.94
C ASN A 164 -17.24 -30.65 -4.04
N VAL A 165 -16.77 -30.15 -2.89
CA VAL A 165 -15.99 -30.96 -1.94
C VAL A 165 -16.89 -31.86 -1.09
N GLU A 166 -18.05 -31.35 -0.63
CA GLU A 166 -19.04 -32.17 0.08
C GLU A 166 -19.63 -33.28 -0.80
N LYS A 167 -19.91 -32.99 -2.09
CA LYS A 167 -20.38 -34.02 -3.02
C LYS A 167 -19.35 -35.13 -3.21
N LYS A 168 -18.05 -34.81 -3.31
CA LYS A 168 -17.00 -35.83 -3.51
C LYS A 168 -16.84 -36.75 -2.28
N TYR A 169 -16.96 -36.20 -1.07
CA TYR A 169 -16.94 -36.99 0.16
C TYR A 169 -18.20 -37.86 0.33
N LYS A 170 -19.39 -37.33 0.05
CA LYS A 170 -20.64 -38.12 0.06
C LYS A 170 -20.65 -39.22 -1.01
N PHE A 171 -20.12 -38.94 -2.21
CA PHE A 171 -20.07 -39.93 -3.29
C PHE A 171 -19.09 -41.06 -2.97
N SER A 172 -17.90 -40.74 -2.44
CA SER A 172 -16.94 -41.73 -1.96
C SER A 172 -17.51 -42.61 -0.84
N LYS A 173 -18.27 -42.02 0.10
CA LYS A 173 -18.91 -42.78 1.19
C LYS A 173 -20.03 -43.71 0.68
N LYS A 174 -20.86 -43.23 -0.25
CA LYS A 174 -21.91 -44.04 -0.91
C LYS A 174 -21.33 -45.20 -1.72
N PHE A 175 -20.25 -44.96 -2.45
CA PHE A 175 -19.59 -45.99 -3.26
C PHE A 175 -18.94 -47.07 -2.37
N LYS A 176 -18.37 -46.68 -1.23
CA LYS A 176 -17.83 -47.63 -0.24
C LYS A 176 -18.91 -48.48 0.45
N GLN A 177 -20.13 -47.95 0.57
CA GLN A 177 -21.28 -48.69 1.13
C GLN A 177 -21.96 -49.62 0.13
N SER A 178 -21.80 -49.43 -1.19
CA SER A 178 -22.36 -50.34 -2.20
C SER A 178 -21.42 -51.49 -2.59
N LEU A 179 -20.21 -51.51 -2.05
CA LEU A 179 -19.16 -52.52 -2.32
C LEU A 179 -19.00 -53.54 -1.18
N ASN A 180 -19.69 -53.31 -0.05
CA ASN A 180 -19.86 -54.27 1.04
C ASN A 180 -21.29 -54.80 1.01
#